data_AF-A0AAX3EG22-F1
#
_entry.id   AF-A0AAX3EG22-F1
#
_cell.length_a   1.000
_cell.length_b   1.000
_cell.length_c   1.000
_cell.angle_alpha   90.00
_cell.angle_beta   90.00
_cell.angle_gamma   90.00
#
_symmetry.space_group_name_H-M   'P 1'
#
loop_
_entity.id
_entity.type
_entity.pdbx_description
1 polymer ?
#
loop_
_entity_poly.entity_id
_entity_poly.type
_entity_poly.pdbx_seq_one_letter_code
_entity_poly.pdbx_strand_id
1 'polypeptide(L)'
;MSTLAIRHQSTALTIQDGQSEFTQPQVAVLRQLGVENATREDLAVFFHQAVRTGLDPFARQIYMIGRNQKNQRTQQWETKYTIQTGIDGYRLIARRAADRAHETLGYEDTLWCGEDGQWRDVWLPTTPPAAAKATVVRAGQKFTATALWSEYVQTKKDGGASTMWAKMSSTMLAKCAEALALRKAFPQDLSGIYTAEEMAQADNQHPAPAPAPEPAPEPKPKQTRSRRPVTPIDPPADLPAPADDEPAEIVEEPAVELITEPQSRMMFALLAKNGFTDDGTSGQKEYIESIIGRQLASRRDITKAEATRIIDLLNDAAPDAA
;
A
#
# COMPACT_ATOMS: atom_id res chain seq x y z
N MET A 1 18.20 -47.93 25.43
CA MET A 1 17.60 -47.06 24.42
C MET A 1 18.15 -45.66 24.62
N SER A 2 19.08 -45.23 23.77
CA SER A 2 19.68 -43.89 23.85
C SER A 2 18.67 -42.86 23.37
N THR A 3 18.21 -42.01 24.29
CA THR A 3 17.47 -40.79 23.98
C THR A 3 18.38 -39.87 23.17
N LEU A 4 18.13 -39.76 21.87
CA LEU A 4 18.78 -38.76 21.03
C LEU A 4 18.33 -37.38 21.51
N ALA A 5 19.12 -36.75 22.37
CA ALA A 5 18.94 -35.36 22.74
C ALA A 5 19.23 -34.52 21.49
N ILE A 6 18.17 -34.08 20.80
CA ILE A 6 18.27 -33.09 19.74
C ILE A 6 18.80 -31.81 20.39
N ARG A 7 20.11 -31.56 20.27
CA ARG A 7 20.70 -30.29 20.68
C ARG A 7 20.15 -29.20 19.76
N HIS A 8 19.16 -28.45 20.25
CA HIS A 8 18.78 -27.19 19.62
C HIS A 8 19.94 -26.22 19.82
N GLN A 9 20.71 -26.00 18.75
CA GLN A 9 21.67 -24.90 18.74
C GLN A 9 20.86 -23.60 18.60
N SER A 10 20.60 -22.94 19.73
CA SER A 10 20.00 -21.60 19.74
C SER A 10 21.05 -20.62 19.22
N THR A 11 20.70 -19.86 18.18
CA THR A 11 21.54 -18.76 17.69
C THR A 11 21.24 -17.48 18.46
N ALA A 12 22.10 -16.48 18.35
CA ALA A 12 21.91 -15.17 19.01
C ALA A 12 20.66 -14.41 18.51
N LEU A 13 20.07 -14.80 17.38
CA LEU A 13 18.87 -14.18 16.82
C LEU A 13 17.58 -14.89 17.20
N THR A 14 17.66 -16.14 17.67
CA THR A 14 16.48 -16.90 18.09
C THR A 14 15.75 -16.18 19.23
N ILE A 15 14.45 -15.93 19.06
CA ILE A 15 13.58 -15.41 20.13
C ILE A 15 13.36 -16.55 21.13
N GLN A 16 13.75 -16.32 22.39
CA GLN A 16 13.69 -17.33 23.45
C GLN A 16 12.41 -17.22 24.29
N ASP A 17 12.02 -18.34 24.91
CA ASP A 17 10.92 -18.35 25.88
C ASP A 17 11.24 -17.43 27.07
N GLY A 18 10.27 -16.59 27.46
CA GLY A 18 10.42 -15.63 28.56
C GLY A 18 11.11 -14.31 28.16
N GLN A 19 11.54 -14.16 26.91
CA GLN A 19 12.02 -12.88 26.39
C GLN A 19 10.86 -11.87 26.27
N SER A 20 11.06 -10.64 26.75
CA SER A 20 10.03 -9.58 26.75
C SER A 20 10.21 -8.53 25.67
N GLU A 21 11.41 -8.39 25.11
CA GLU A 21 11.75 -7.43 24.05
C GLU A 21 12.92 -7.94 23.20
N PHE A 22 13.12 -7.41 21.99
CA PHE A 22 14.28 -7.75 21.17
C PHE A 22 15.60 -7.44 21.89
N THR A 23 16.54 -8.39 21.84
CA THR A 23 17.90 -8.21 22.39
C THR A 23 18.72 -7.26 21.52
N GLN A 24 19.80 -6.70 22.06
CA GLN A 24 20.67 -5.81 21.30
C GLN A 24 21.21 -6.41 19.98
N PRO A 25 21.64 -7.70 19.92
CA PRO A 25 21.98 -8.35 18.66
C PRO A 25 20.81 -8.44 17.67
N GLN A 26 19.61 -8.76 18.16
CA GLN A 26 18.40 -8.83 17.32
C GLN A 26 18.04 -7.46 16.76
N VAL A 27 18.07 -6.40 17.58
CA VAL A 27 17.84 -5.03 17.13
C VAL A 27 18.88 -4.62 16.07
N ALA A 28 20.16 -4.94 16.26
CA ALA A 28 21.20 -4.62 15.28
C ALA A 28 20.91 -5.24 13.90
N VAL A 29 20.44 -6.49 13.87
CA VAL A 29 20.02 -7.14 12.61
C VAL A 29 18.75 -6.52 12.05
N LEU A 30 17.75 -6.20 12.88
CA LEU A 30 16.53 -5.51 12.43
C LEU A 30 16.85 -4.16 11.77
N ARG A 31 17.82 -3.41 12.31
CA ARG A 31 18.29 -2.16 11.69
C ARG A 31 18.86 -2.41 10.29
N GLN A 32 19.68 -3.44 10.12
CA GLN A 32 20.20 -3.84 8.81
C GLN A 32 19.10 -4.29 7.84
N LEU A 33 17.97 -4.77 8.36
CA LEU A 33 16.78 -5.14 7.59
C LEU A 33 15.84 -3.94 7.29
N GLY A 34 16.27 -2.71 7.57
CA GLY A 34 15.53 -1.48 7.24
C GLY A 34 14.65 -0.94 8.39
N VAL A 35 14.87 -1.44 9.62
CA VAL A 35 14.15 -1.00 10.83
C VAL A 35 15.04 -0.09 11.68
N GLU A 36 15.80 0.79 11.03
CA GLU A 36 16.83 1.62 11.66
C GLU A 36 16.30 2.74 12.57
N ASN A 37 15.17 3.34 12.20
CA ASN A 37 14.57 4.49 12.89
C ASN A 37 13.38 4.12 13.80
N ALA A 38 13.17 2.82 14.05
CA ALA A 38 12.09 2.36 14.92
C ALA A 38 12.37 2.71 16.38
N THR A 39 11.37 3.26 17.05
CA THR A 39 11.42 3.51 18.49
C THR A 39 11.38 2.18 19.27
N ARG A 40 11.69 2.22 20.56
CA ARG A 40 11.58 1.02 21.42
C ARG A 40 10.13 0.55 21.48
N GLU A 41 9.19 1.48 21.47
CA GLU A 41 7.75 1.26 21.48
C GLU A 41 7.29 0.56 20.19
N ASP A 42 7.77 1.02 19.03
CA ASP A 42 7.50 0.34 17.75
C ASP A 42 8.03 -1.10 17.74
N LEU A 43 9.26 -1.28 18.23
CA LEU A 43 9.89 -2.60 18.34
C LEU A 43 9.17 -3.51 19.34
N ALA A 44 8.59 -2.97 20.41
CA ALA A 44 7.80 -3.74 21.37
C ALA A 44 6.51 -4.27 20.73
N VAL A 45 5.83 -3.45 19.92
CA VAL A 45 4.65 -3.89 19.15
C VAL A 45 5.04 -4.98 18.15
N PHE A 46 6.15 -4.80 17.44
CA PHE A 46 6.64 -5.80 16.50
C PHE A 46 7.06 -7.11 17.18
N PHE A 47 7.74 -7.03 18.32
CA PHE A 47 8.12 -8.18 19.14
C PHE A 47 6.89 -8.96 19.60
N HIS A 48 5.90 -8.27 20.16
CA HIS A 48 4.63 -8.88 20.57
C HIS A 48 3.96 -9.61 19.40
N GLN A 49 3.95 -9.01 18.20
CA GLN A 49 3.35 -9.64 17.02
C GLN A 49 4.13 -10.89 16.58
N ALA A 50 5.46 -10.85 16.58
CA ALA A 50 6.30 -11.99 16.25
C ALA A 50 6.08 -13.16 17.24
N VAL A 51 6.06 -12.88 18.54
CA VAL A 51 5.82 -13.89 19.59
C VAL A 51 4.40 -14.46 19.50
N ARG A 52 3.37 -13.59 19.42
CA ARG A 52 1.95 -14.02 19.36
C ARG A 52 1.68 -14.93 18.17
N THR A 53 2.27 -14.63 17.02
CA THR A 53 2.07 -15.41 15.78
C THR A 53 3.04 -16.59 15.65
N GLY A 54 4.11 -16.59 16.46
CA GLY A 54 5.23 -17.53 16.33
C GLY A 54 5.99 -17.37 15.01
N LEU A 55 5.89 -16.22 14.35
CA LEU A 55 6.60 -15.93 13.11
C LEU A 55 7.97 -15.34 13.40
N ASP A 56 8.95 -15.76 12.61
CA ASP A 56 10.33 -15.33 12.76
C ASP A 56 10.64 -14.13 11.83
N PRO A 57 11.00 -12.96 12.38
CA PRO A 57 11.37 -11.79 11.59
C PRO A 57 12.70 -11.97 10.85
N PHE A 58 13.60 -12.81 11.35
CA PHE A 58 14.92 -13.08 10.75
C PHE A 58 14.85 -14.12 9.63
N ALA A 59 13.87 -15.04 9.71
CA ALA A 59 13.54 -15.96 8.62
C ALA A 59 12.65 -15.33 7.54
N ARG A 60 12.38 -14.00 7.62
CA ARG A 60 11.56 -13.26 6.67
C ARG A 60 10.11 -13.77 6.58
N GLN A 61 9.55 -14.21 7.70
CA GLN A 61 8.15 -14.64 7.75
C GLN A 61 7.22 -13.47 8.09
N ILE A 62 7.72 -12.50 8.86
CA ILE A 62 7.04 -11.27 9.24
C ILE A 62 8.00 -10.09 9.12
N TYR A 63 7.50 -8.94 8.68
CA TYR A 63 8.29 -7.75 8.40
C TYR A 63 7.69 -6.54 9.09
N MET A 64 8.57 -5.62 9.46
CA MET A 64 8.20 -4.28 9.88
C MET A 64 8.69 -3.30 8.83
N ILE A 65 7.75 -2.64 8.15
CA ILE A 65 8.05 -1.78 6.99
C ILE A 65 7.75 -0.33 7.38
N GLY A 66 8.78 0.50 7.36
CA GLY A 66 8.67 1.94 7.53
C GLY A 66 8.27 2.62 6.22
N ARG A 67 7.25 3.47 6.27
CA ARG A 67 6.86 4.33 5.15
C ARG A 67 6.85 5.78 5.62
N ASN A 68 7.54 6.64 4.89
CA ASN A 68 7.55 8.07 5.16
C ASN A 68 6.21 8.66 4.74
N GLN A 69 5.48 9.22 5.69
CA GLN A 69 4.24 9.94 5.46
C GLN A 69 4.39 11.38 5.91
N LYS A 70 3.82 12.31 5.15
CA LYS A 70 3.76 13.71 5.55
C LYS A 70 2.62 13.85 6.57
N ASN A 71 2.95 14.22 7.79
CA ASN A 71 1.95 14.50 8.82
C ASN A 71 1.15 15.74 8.38
N GLN A 72 -0.17 15.58 8.21
CA GLN A 72 -1.03 16.64 7.67
C GLN A 72 -1.09 17.87 8.58
N ARG A 73 -0.91 17.69 9.90
CA ARG A 73 -0.97 18.76 10.88
C ARG A 73 0.37 19.50 11.01
N THR A 74 1.48 18.76 11.12
CA THR A 74 2.80 19.37 11.36
C THR A 74 3.55 19.68 10.07
N GLN A 75 3.08 19.18 8.92
CA GLN A 75 3.75 19.24 7.62
C GLN A 75 5.16 18.60 7.60
N GLN A 76 5.51 17.87 8.66
CA GLN A 76 6.79 17.17 8.79
C GLN A 76 6.69 15.75 8.23
N TRP A 77 7.82 15.23 7.76
CA TRP A 77 7.93 13.84 7.34
C TRP A 77 8.15 12.96 8.56
N GLU A 78 7.25 12.00 8.77
CA GLU A 78 7.32 11.02 9.86
C GLU A 78 7.32 9.61 9.26
N THR A 79 8.18 8.73 9.79
CA THR A 79 8.20 7.32 9.38
C THR A 79 7.14 6.55 10.16
N LYS A 80 6.11 6.09 9.46
CA LYS A 80 5.11 5.19 10.06
C LYS A 80 5.49 3.75 9.78
N TYR A 81 5.64 2.97 10.85
CA TYR A 81 5.89 1.53 10.73
C TYR A 81 4.59 0.75 10.64
N THR A 82 4.58 -0.24 9.75
CA THR A 82 3.48 -1.19 9.59
C THR A 82 4.04 -2.60 9.62
N ILE A 83 3.29 -3.54 10.22
CA ILE A 83 3.69 -4.94 10.28
C ILE A 83 2.98 -5.69 9.16
N GLN A 84 3.75 -6.38 8.33
CA GLN A 84 3.26 -7.13 7.18
C GLN A 84 3.78 -8.56 7.25
N THR A 85 2.93 -9.52 6.90
CA THR A 85 3.28 -10.94 6.89
C THR A 85 3.55 -11.38 5.46
N GLY A 86 4.61 -12.16 5.26
CA GLY A 86 4.87 -12.78 3.95
C GLY A 86 3.89 -13.93 3.70
N ILE A 87 3.72 -14.31 2.43
CA ILE A 87 2.91 -15.49 2.08
C ILE A 87 3.39 -16.76 2.79
N ASP A 88 4.70 -16.91 2.99
CA ASP A 88 5.26 -18.05 3.72
C ASP A 88 4.90 -18.02 5.22
N GLY A 89 4.72 -16.84 5.79
CA GLY A 89 4.18 -16.69 7.14
C GLY A 89 2.74 -17.18 7.23
N TYR A 90 1.89 -16.84 6.25
CA TYR A 90 0.52 -17.36 6.17
C TYR A 90 0.49 -18.88 6.02
N ARG A 91 1.32 -19.43 5.13
CA ARG A 91 1.44 -20.89 4.92
C ARG A 91 1.87 -21.61 6.19
N LEU A 92 2.82 -21.04 6.94
CA LEU A 92 3.31 -21.61 8.19
C LEU A 92 2.24 -21.58 9.28
N ILE A 93 1.52 -20.47 9.43
CA ILE A 93 0.40 -20.36 10.37
C ILE A 93 -0.69 -21.38 10.02
N ALA A 94 -1.07 -21.46 8.75
CA ALA A 94 -2.06 -22.41 8.26
C ALA A 94 -1.66 -23.87 8.53
N ARG A 95 -0.41 -24.24 8.24
CA ARG A 95 0.13 -25.58 8.55
C ARG A 95 0.04 -25.89 10.04
N ARG A 96 0.53 -24.98 10.89
CA ARG A 96 0.50 -25.16 12.35
C ARG A 96 -0.92 -25.24 12.89
N ALA A 97 -1.86 -24.45 12.34
CA ALA A 97 -3.26 -24.50 12.73
C ALA A 97 -3.91 -25.85 12.38
N ALA A 98 -3.67 -26.34 11.15
CA ALA A 98 -4.14 -27.66 10.73
C ALA A 98 -3.51 -28.79 11.58
N ASP A 99 -2.22 -28.70 11.90
CA ASP A 99 -1.53 -29.67 12.77
C ASP A 99 -2.15 -29.71 14.17
N ARG A 100 -2.39 -28.55 14.79
CA ARG A 100 -3.05 -28.46 16.11
C ARG A 100 -4.47 -29.01 16.10
N ALA A 101 -5.19 -28.85 15.00
CA ALA A 101 -6.55 -29.36 14.83
C ALA A 101 -6.60 -30.82 14.37
N HIS A 102 -5.45 -31.45 14.08
CA HIS A 102 -5.34 -32.77 13.46
C HIS A 102 -6.08 -32.88 12.11
N GLU A 103 -6.04 -31.80 11.32
CA GLU A 103 -6.70 -31.69 10.02
C GLU A 103 -5.71 -31.82 8.86
N THR A 104 -6.20 -32.28 7.72
CA THR A 104 -5.43 -32.24 6.47
C THR A 104 -5.41 -30.83 5.90
N LEU A 105 -4.27 -30.45 5.34
CA LEU A 105 -4.08 -29.20 4.59
C LEU A 105 -3.40 -29.52 3.27
N GLY A 106 -3.98 -29.05 2.18
CA GLY A 106 -3.47 -29.17 0.82
C GLY A 106 -3.82 -27.93 -0.01
N TYR A 107 -3.35 -27.94 -1.26
CA TYR A 107 -3.55 -26.86 -2.22
C TYR A 107 -3.89 -27.49 -3.57
N GLU A 108 -4.74 -26.84 -4.34
CA GLU A 108 -4.91 -27.15 -5.76
C GLU A 108 -4.01 -26.24 -6.59
N ASP A 109 -3.91 -26.53 -7.90
CA ASP A 109 -3.18 -25.70 -8.82
C ASP A 109 -3.74 -24.28 -8.86
N THR A 110 -2.84 -23.30 -8.87
CA THR A 110 -3.21 -21.91 -9.13
C THR A 110 -3.63 -21.79 -10.58
N LEU A 111 -4.74 -21.11 -10.83
CA LEU A 111 -5.23 -20.83 -12.16
C LEU A 111 -5.15 -19.33 -12.45
N TRP A 112 -4.89 -18.98 -13.71
CA TRP A 112 -4.89 -17.62 -14.21
C TRP A 112 -5.87 -17.47 -15.37
N CYS A 113 -6.44 -16.28 -15.55
CA CYS A 113 -7.22 -15.97 -16.73
C CYS A 113 -6.82 -14.63 -17.33
N GLY A 114 -6.92 -14.53 -18.65
CA GLY A 114 -6.80 -13.27 -19.37
C GLY A 114 -8.15 -12.56 -19.46
N GLU A 115 -8.19 -11.52 -20.28
CA GLU A 115 -9.44 -10.85 -20.67
C GLU A 115 -10.39 -11.79 -21.44
N ASP A 116 -9.87 -12.89 -21.98
CA ASP A 116 -10.65 -13.96 -22.63
C ASP A 116 -11.49 -14.78 -21.66
N GLY A 117 -11.31 -14.61 -20.34
CA GLY A 117 -12.03 -15.34 -19.29
C GLY A 117 -11.68 -16.83 -19.20
N GLN A 118 -10.69 -17.30 -19.96
CA GLN A 118 -10.30 -18.71 -19.97
C GLN A 118 -9.27 -18.99 -18.87
N TRP A 119 -9.63 -19.90 -17.94
CA TRP A 119 -8.73 -20.31 -16.86
C TRP A 119 -7.67 -21.29 -17.37
N ARG A 120 -6.42 -21.04 -17.01
CA ARG A 120 -5.23 -21.82 -17.39
C ARG A 120 -4.39 -22.08 -16.15
N ASP A 121 -3.80 -23.26 -16.07
CA ASP A 121 -2.87 -23.70 -15.02
C ASP A 121 -1.44 -23.15 -15.19
N VAL A 122 -1.13 -22.58 -16.37
CA VAL A 122 0.14 -21.92 -16.64
C VAL A 122 -0.09 -20.59 -17.37
N TRP A 123 0.57 -19.53 -16.91
CA TRP A 123 0.55 -18.22 -17.55
C TRP A 123 1.87 -17.93 -18.28
N LEU A 124 1.88 -18.19 -19.60
CA LEU A 124 3.01 -17.92 -20.51
C LEU A 124 3.05 -16.52 -21.14
N PRO A 125 1.93 -15.78 -21.32
CA PRO A 125 1.98 -14.44 -21.86
C PRO A 125 2.85 -13.49 -21.04
N THR A 126 3.48 -12.54 -21.72
CA THR A 126 4.24 -11.45 -21.07
C THR A 126 3.35 -10.35 -20.51
N THR A 127 2.07 -10.32 -20.93
CA THR A 127 1.06 -9.44 -20.37
C THR A 127 0.61 -9.95 -18.99
N PRO A 128 0.19 -9.04 -18.09
CA PRO A 128 -0.39 -9.44 -16.82
C PRO A 128 -1.65 -10.30 -17.03
N PRO A 129 -1.86 -11.36 -16.23
CA PRO A 129 -3.17 -11.99 -16.18
C PRO A 129 -4.20 -11.01 -15.62
N ALA A 130 -5.43 -11.09 -16.11
CA ALA A 130 -6.54 -10.28 -15.60
C ALA A 130 -6.99 -10.75 -14.21
N ALA A 131 -6.90 -12.06 -13.94
CA ALA A 131 -7.15 -12.61 -12.61
C ALA A 131 -6.26 -13.83 -12.32
N ALA A 132 -6.06 -14.09 -11.04
CA ALA A 132 -5.51 -15.35 -10.54
C ALA A 132 -6.48 -15.95 -9.51
N LYS A 133 -6.49 -17.28 -9.40
CA LYS A 133 -7.35 -18.04 -8.51
C LYS A 133 -6.52 -19.11 -7.80
N ALA A 134 -6.70 -19.21 -6.49
CA ALA A 134 -6.06 -20.23 -5.68
C ALA A 134 -7.12 -20.95 -4.83
N THR A 135 -6.89 -22.23 -4.58
CA THR A 135 -7.74 -23.05 -3.71
C THR A 135 -6.90 -23.70 -2.62
N VAL A 136 -7.26 -23.44 -1.37
CA VAL A 136 -6.75 -24.15 -0.20
C VAL A 136 -7.74 -25.25 0.16
N VAL A 137 -7.26 -26.46 0.41
CA VAL A 137 -8.08 -27.59 0.84
C VAL A 137 -7.76 -27.89 2.31
N ARG A 138 -8.75 -27.71 3.19
CA ARG A 138 -8.61 -27.95 4.64
C ARG A 138 -9.71 -28.90 5.09
N ALA A 139 -9.36 -30.00 5.76
CA ALA A 139 -10.30 -31.01 6.23
C ALA A 139 -11.27 -31.51 5.11
N GLY A 140 -10.77 -31.62 3.88
CA GLY A 140 -11.56 -32.02 2.70
C GLY A 140 -12.46 -30.93 2.11
N GLN A 141 -12.54 -29.74 2.72
CA GLN A 141 -13.29 -28.59 2.20
C GLN A 141 -12.40 -27.67 1.38
N LYS A 142 -12.95 -27.11 0.30
CA LYS A 142 -12.24 -26.18 -0.61
C LYS A 142 -12.55 -24.73 -0.26
N PHE A 143 -11.50 -23.94 -0.09
CA PHE A 143 -11.53 -22.51 0.13
C PHE A 143 -10.87 -21.81 -1.06
N THR A 144 -11.69 -21.39 -2.01
CA THR A 144 -11.22 -20.76 -3.25
C THR A 144 -11.34 -19.25 -3.17
N ALA A 145 -10.34 -18.54 -3.68
CA ALA A 145 -10.38 -17.09 -3.84
C ALA A 145 -9.78 -16.67 -5.19
N THR A 146 -10.29 -15.57 -5.72
CA THR A 146 -9.84 -14.94 -6.96
C THR A 146 -9.34 -13.54 -6.63
N ALA A 147 -8.18 -13.16 -7.16
CA ALA A 147 -7.66 -11.80 -7.11
C ALA A 147 -7.66 -11.21 -8.53
N LEU A 148 -8.22 -10.01 -8.68
CA LEU A 148 -8.25 -9.28 -9.94
C LEU A 148 -7.04 -8.36 -10.05
N TRP A 149 -6.41 -8.31 -11.22
CA TRP A 149 -5.27 -7.43 -11.47
C TRP A 149 -5.60 -5.97 -11.18
N SER A 150 -6.76 -5.51 -11.66
CA SER A 150 -7.23 -4.14 -11.48
C SER A 150 -7.34 -3.74 -10.02
N GLU A 151 -7.65 -4.66 -9.11
CA GLU A 151 -7.87 -4.37 -7.69
C GLU A 151 -6.56 -4.34 -6.89
N TYR A 152 -5.64 -5.23 -7.23
CA TYR A 152 -4.45 -5.54 -6.41
C TYR A 152 -3.15 -4.95 -6.92
N VAL A 153 -3.06 -4.59 -8.21
CA VAL A 153 -1.82 -4.05 -8.76
C VAL A 153 -1.40 -2.80 -8.00
N GLN A 154 -0.15 -2.80 -7.54
CA GLN A 154 0.44 -1.60 -6.96
C GLN A 154 1.03 -0.74 -8.07
N THR A 155 0.49 0.47 -8.20
CA THR A 155 0.93 1.45 -9.18
C THR A 155 1.89 2.46 -8.57
N LYS A 156 2.76 3.02 -9.40
CA LYS A 156 3.60 4.17 -9.07
C LYS A 156 2.78 5.45 -9.29
N LYS A 157 3.37 6.60 -8.95
CA LYS A 157 2.74 7.92 -9.16
C LYS A 157 2.40 8.23 -10.62
N ASP A 158 3.08 7.60 -11.57
CA ASP A 158 2.85 7.75 -13.01
C ASP A 158 1.71 6.84 -13.54
N GLY A 159 1.05 6.08 -12.66
CA GLY A 159 0.00 5.12 -13.02
C GLY A 159 0.53 3.77 -13.52
N GLY A 160 1.84 3.65 -13.79
CA GLY A 160 2.46 2.40 -14.21
C GLY A 160 2.58 1.40 -13.05
N ALA A 161 2.55 0.10 -13.35
CA ALA A 161 2.79 -0.93 -12.35
C ALA A 161 4.18 -0.75 -11.70
N SER A 162 4.27 -0.97 -10.39
CA SER A 162 5.54 -0.98 -9.66
C SER A 162 6.49 -2.03 -10.23
N THR A 163 7.80 -1.85 -10.02
CA THR A 163 8.84 -2.68 -10.66
C THR A 163 8.64 -4.18 -10.45
N MET A 164 8.22 -4.58 -9.25
CA MET A 164 7.96 -5.98 -8.93
C MET A 164 6.71 -6.52 -9.64
N TRP A 165 5.65 -5.73 -9.70
CA TRP A 165 4.41 -6.09 -10.38
C TRP A 165 4.57 -6.14 -11.91
N ALA A 166 5.39 -5.26 -12.49
CA ALA A 166 5.73 -5.30 -13.91
C ALA A 166 6.60 -6.52 -14.27
N LYS A 167 7.53 -6.92 -13.38
CA LYS A 167 8.46 -8.04 -13.63
C LYS A 167 7.84 -9.42 -13.36
N MET A 168 6.95 -9.53 -12.37
CA MET A 168 6.44 -10.82 -11.87
C MET A 168 4.91 -10.78 -11.68
N SER A 169 4.20 -10.23 -12.66
CA SER A 169 2.75 -9.98 -12.61
C SER A 169 1.92 -11.21 -12.21
N SER A 170 2.12 -12.34 -12.89
CA SER A 170 1.39 -13.59 -12.63
C SER A 170 1.65 -14.14 -11.24
N THR A 171 2.90 -14.14 -10.79
CA THR A 171 3.30 -14.59 -9.45
C THR A 171 2.75 -13.68 -8.35
N MET A 172 2.78 -12.37 -8.54
CA MET A 172 2.24 -11.42 -7.56
C MET A 172 0.73 -11.59 -7.40
N LEU A 173 0.01 -11.73 -8.51
CA LEU A 173 -1.44 -11.92 -8.47
C LEU A 173 -1.83 -13.28 -7.87
N ALA A 174 -1.08 -14.34 -8.20
CA ALA A 174 -1.24 -15.66 -7.57
C ALA A 174 -1.07 -15.61 -6.06
N LYS A 175 -0.05 -14.88 -5.56
CA LYS A 175 0.15 -14.68 -4.12
C LYS A 175 -1.02 -13.98 -3.46
N CYS A 176 -1.63 -12.99 -4.12
CA CYS A 176 -2.83 -12.32 -3.62
C CYS A 176 -3.99 -13.31 -3.49
N ALA A 177 -4.24 -14.09 -4.55
CA ALA A 177 -5.30 -15.10 -4.55
C ALA A 177 -5.10 -16.16 -3.45
N GLU A 178 -3.86 -16.61 -3.25
CA GLU A 178 -3.51 -17.57 -2.20
C GLU A 178 -3.70 -16.98 -0.80
N ALA A 179 -3.27 -15.72 -0.56
CA ALA A 179 -3.47 -15.04 0.72
C ALA A 179 -4.97 -14.94 1.07
N LEU A 180 -5.82 -14.61 0.09
CA LEU A 180 -7.27 -14.58 0.25
C LEU A 180 -7.87 -15.97 0.52
N ALA A 181 -7.37 -17.01 -0.16
CA ALA A 181 -7.82 -18.38 0.07
C ALA A 181 -7.44 -18.86 1.48
N LEU A 182 -6.22 -18.55 1.94
CA LEU A 182 -5.76 -18.85 3.29
C LEU A 182 -6.57 -18.10 4.35
N ARG A 183 -6.90 -16.81 4.12
CA ARG A 183 -7.81 -16.02 4.95
C ARG A 183 -9.18 -16.69 5.14
N LYS A 184 -9.75 -17.22 4.07
CA LYS A 184 -11.03 -17.95 4.13
C LYS A 184 -10.91 -19.26 4.90
N ALA A 185 -9.80 -19.98 4.71
CA ALA A 185 -9.55 -21.27 5.36
C ALA A 185 -9.18 -21.16 6.85
N PHE A 186 -8.50 -20.08 7.25
CA PHE A 186 -7.94 -19.87 8.61
C PHE A 186 -8.26 -18.46 9.15
N PRO A 187 -9.54 -18.04 9.22
CA PRO A 187 -9.89 -16.66 9.56
C PRO A 187 -9.50 -16.27 10.99
N GLN A 188 -9.55 -17.21 11.95
CA GLN A 188 -9.16 -16.96 13.34
C GLN A 188 -7.64 -16.87 13.50
N ASP A 189 -6.90 -17.83 12.91
CA ASP A 189 -5.44 -17.88 13.03
C ASP A 189 -4.74 -16.74 12.27
N LEU A 190 -5.34 -16.24 11.19
CA LEU A 190 -4.85 -15.10 10.41
C LEU A 190 -5.47 -13.76 10.84
N SER A 191 -6.26 -13.73 11.92
CA SER A 191 -6.88 -12.51 12.42
C SER A 191 -5.84 -11.51 12.96
N GLY A 192 -5.93 -10.27 12.52
CA GLY A 192 -5.03 -9.19 12.96
C GLY A 192 -3.61 -9.24 12.37
N ILE A 193 -3.35 -10.12 11.40
CA ILE A 193 -2.19 -10.05 10.50
C ILE A 193 -2.66 -9.79 9.08
N TYR A 194 -1.84 -9.11 8.30
CA TYR A 194 -2.14 -8.69 6.94
C TYR A 194 -0.92 -8.94 6.06
N THR A 195 -1.12 -9.38 4.82
CA THR A 195 -0.03 -9.36 3.84
C THR A 195 0.16 -7.96 3.28
N ALA A 196 1.30 -7.75 2.62
CA ALA A 196 1.60 -6.47 1.97
C ALA A 196 0.53 -6.10 0.92
N GLU A 197 0.04 -7.11 0.20
CA GLU A 197 -0.93 -6.97 -0.87
C GLU A 197 -2.32 -6.58 -0.35
N GLU A 198 -2.76 -7.14 0.78
CA GLU A 198 -4.06 -6.77 1.41
C GLU A 198 -4.06 -5.33 1.91
N MET A 199 -2.94 -4.88 2.49
CA MET A 199 -2.81 -3.48 2.94
C MET A 199 -2.77 -2.51 1.76
N ALA A 200 -2.04 -2.86 0.70
CA ALA A 200 -1.95 -2.03 -0.49
C ALA A 200 -3.29 -1.92 -1.24
N GLN A 201 -4.11 -2.98 -1.24
CA GLN A 201 -5.44 -2.93 -1.82
C GLN A 201 -6.38 -2.00 -1.03
N ALA A 202 -6.26 -1.96 0.30
CA ALA A 202 -7.04 -1.01 1.12
C ALA A 202 -6.63 0.45 0.87
N ASP A 203 -5.37 0.69 0.52
CA ASP A 203 -4.84 2.01 0.15
C ASP A 203 -5.15 2.40 -1.32
N ASN A 204 -5.49 1.42 -2.18
CA ASN A 204 -5.95 1.69 -3.54
C ASN A 204 -7.36 2.31 -3.49
N GLN A 205 -7.43 3.64 -3.62
CA GLN A 205 -8.70 4.34 -3.83
C GLN A 205 -9.29 3.92 -5.18
N HIS A 206 -10.09 2.86 -5.18
CA HIS A 206 -10.96 2.56 -6.32
C HIS A 206 -12.10 3.57 -6.36
N PRO A 207 -12.43 4.15 -7.53
CA PRO A 207 -13.71 4.82 -7.70
C PRO A 207 -14.82 3.87 -7.26
N ALA A 208 -15.75 4.35 -6.44
CA ALA A 208 -16.88 3.55 -5.98
C ALA A 208 -17.55 2.87 -7.18
N PRO A 209 -17.94 1.58 -7.07
CA PRO A 209 -18.69 0.94 -8.13
C PRO A 209 -19.94 1.79 -8.40
N ALA A 210 -20.18 2.10 -9.68
CA ALA A 210 -21.38 2.80 -10.09
C ALA A 210 -22.61 2.10 -9.49
N PRO A 211 -23.58 2.84 -8.93
CA PRO A 211 -24.75 2.23 -8.31
C PRO A 211 -25.41 1.29 -9.32
N ALA A 212 -25.61 0.04 -8.90
CA ALA A 212 -26.32 -0.94 -9.70
C ALA A 212 -27.70 -0.38 -10.09
N PRO A 213 -28.15 -0.56 -11.34
CA PRO A 213 -29.49 -0.13 -11.71
C PRO A 213 -30.52 -0.84 -10.82
N GLU A 214 -31.34 -0.04 -10.16
CA GLU A 214 -32.44 -0.51 -9.32
C GLU A 214 -33.35 -1.47 -10.12
N PRO A 215 -33.74 -2.63 -9.56
CA PRO A 215 -34.67 -3.51 -10.24
C PRO A 215 -36.02 -2.81 -10.41
N ALA A 216 -36.54 -2.83 -11.64
CA ALA A 216 -37.82 -2.24 -12.00
C ALA A 216 -38.95 -2.79 -11.11
N PRO A 217 -39.89 -1.94 -10.65
CA PRO A 217 -40.93 -2.37 -9.72
C PRO A 217 -41.96 -3.29 -10.40
N GLU A 218 -42.18 -4.47 -9.83
CA GLU A 218 -43.33 -5.32 -10.17
C GLU A 218 -44.66 -4.66 -9.74
N PRO A 219 -45.73 -4.79 -10.54
CA PRO A 219 -47.01 -4.16 -10.23
C PRO A 219 -47.77 -4.95 -9.15
N LYS A 220 -48.04 -4.32 -8.00
CA LYS A 220 -48.94 -4.87 -6.96
C LYS A 220 -50.41 -4.56 -7.27
N PRO A 221 -51.33 -5.51 -7.03
CA PRO A 221 -52.77 -5.30 -7.25
C PRO A 221 -53.41 -4.41 -6.18
N LYS A 222 -54.37 -3.59 -6.63
CA LYS A 222 -55.13 -2.59 -5.87
C LYS A 222 -56.05 -3.23 -4.82
N GLN A 223 -56.02 -2.73 -3.58
CA GLN A 223 -57.17 -2.80 -2.67
C GLN A 223 -57.40 -1.47 -1.92
N THR A 224 -58.53 -0.84 -2.29
CA THR A 224 -59.60 -0.22 -1.50
C THR A 224 -59.34 0.59 -0.21
N ARG A 225 -59.91 1.81 -0.24
CA ARG A 225 -60.03 2.85 0.80
C ARG A 225 -60.83 2.42 2.05
N SER A 226 -60.46 2.97 3.21
CA SER A 226 -61.41 3.62 4.14
C SER A 226 -60.74 4.66 5.06
N ARG A 227 -61.52 5.63 5.55
CA ARG A 227 -61.16 6.97 6.09
C ARG A 227 -61.10 7.03 7.64
N ARG A 228 -60.04 7.70 8.18
CA ARG A 228 -59.90 8.79 9.23
C ARG A 228 -60.99 9.01 10.34
N PRO A 229 -60.76 9.83 11.42
CA PRO A 229 -59.53 10.37 12.09
C PRO A 229 -59.61 10.47 13.67
N VAL A 230 -58.56 10.98 14.35
CA VAL A 230 -58.53 12.11 15.36
C VAL A 230 -57.31 12.04 16.32
N THR A 231 -56.64 13.18 16.45
CA THR A 231 -55.44 13.67 17.21
C THR A 231 -55.80 14.21 18.62
N PRO A 232 -54.98 14.98 19.40
CA PRO A 232 -53.49 15.15 19.55
C PRO A 232 -53.02 15.26 21.04
N ILE A 233 -51.72 15.11 21.34
CA ILE A 233 -51.00 15.93 22.37
C ILE A 233 -49.52 16.08 21.95
N ASP A 234 -49.05 17.32 21.86
CA ASP A 234 -47.67 17.83 21.79
C ASP A 234 -47.72 19.29 22.29
N PRO A 235 -46.61 20.04 22.56
CA PRO A 235 -45.22 19.70 22.94
C PRO A 235 -44.75 20.64 24.12
N PRO A 236 -43.45 20.98 24.38
CA PRO A 236 -42.62 21.86 23.52
C PRO A 236 -41.12 21.45 23.41
N ALA A 237 -40.51 21.55 22.21
CA ALA A 237 -39.67 22.66 21.67
C ALA A 237 -38.19 22.56 22.12
N ASP A 238 -37.15 22.89 21.35
CA ASP A 238 -37.04 23.67 20.10
C ASP A 238 -35.64 23.46 19.50
N LEU A 239 -35.47 23.92 18.25
CA LEU A 239 -34.26 24.33 17.52
C LEU A 239 -33.89 23.57 16.22
N PRO A 240 -33.39 24.32 15.21
CA PRO A 240 -33.83 24.19 13.82
C PRO A 240 -32.81 23.48 12.90
N ALA A 241 -33.34 22.93 11.81
CA ALA A 241 -32.56 22.44 10.68
C ALA A 241 -32.00 23.60 9.83
N PRO A 242 -30.75 23.53 9.33
CA PRO A 242 -30.27 24.42 8.29
C PRO A 242 -30.73 23.95 6.90
N ALA A 243 -30.86 24.95 6.04
CA ALA A 243 -31.48 24.97 4.72
C ALA A 243 -30.69 24.22 3.64
N ASP A 244 -31.41 23.93 2.54
CA ASP A 244 -30.86 23.62 1.23
C ASP A 244 -29.96 24.76 0.74
N ASP A 245 -28.65 24.50 0.64
CA ASP A 245 -27.72 25.33 -0.11
C ASP A 245 -27.44 24.64 -1.46
N GLU A 246 -27.69 25.36 -2.55
CA GLU A 246 -27.22 25.02 -3.89
C GLU A 246 -25.68 24.89 -3.89
N PRO A 247 -25.10 23.90 -4.59
CA PRO A 247 -23.66 23.75 -4.63
C PRO A 247 -23.01 24.95 -5.33
N ALA A 248 -22.21 25.70 -4.57
CA ALA A 248 -21.29 26.70 -5.09
C ALA A 248 -20.32 26.06 -6.09
N GLU A 249 -20.18 26.68 -7.27
CA GLU A 249 -19.14 26.37 -8.25
C GLU A 249 -17.75 26.40 -7.58
N ILE A 250 -17.12 25.23 -7.50
CA ILE A 250 -15.69 25.12 -7.21
C ILE A 250 -14.98 25.55 -8.49
N VAL A 251 -14.51 26.79 -8.51
CA VAL A 251 -13.52 27.23 -9.51
C VAL A 251 -12.21 26.53 -9.13
N GLU A 252 -11.89 25.44 -9.84
CA GLU A 252 -10.58 24.79 -9.75
C GLU A 252 -9.49 25.81 -10.14
N GLU A 253 -8.68 26.24 -9.17
CA GLU A 253 -7.42 26.90 -9.49
C GLU A 253 -6.52 25.90 -10.22
N PRO A 254 -5.89 26.27 -11.35
CA PRO A 254 -5.17 25.33 -12.18
C PRO A 254 -3.99 24.73 -11.39
N ALA A 255 -3.94 23.40 -11.36
CA ALA A 255 -2.85 22.63 -10.79
C ALA A 255 -1.52 23.12 -11.35
N VAL A 256 -0.68 23.70 -10.48
CA VAL A 256 0.63 24.22 -10.87
C VAL A 256 1.54 23.03 -11.20
N GLU A 257 1.75 22.76 -12.50
CA GLU A 257 2.64 21.70 -12.97
C GLU A 257 4.09 21.95 -12.49
N LEU A 258 4.63 21.03 -11.68
CA LEU A 258 6.01 21.07 -11.21
C LEU A 258 7.00 20.70 -12.32
N ILE A 259 8.25 21.14 -12.17
CA ILE A 259 9.36 20.84 -13.09
C ILE A 259 9.49 19.33 -13.33
N THR A 260 9.60 18.95 -14.59
CA THR A 260 9.80 17.54 -14.98
C THR A 260 11.25 17.09 -14.78
N GLU A 261 11.49 15.79 -14.65
CA GLU A 261 12.84 15.25 -14.48
C GLU A 261 13.80 15.61 -15.64
N PRO A 262 13.39 15.60 -16.92
CA PRO A 262 14.23 16.08 -18.02
C PRO A 262 14.60 17.56 -17.90
N GLN A 263 13.63 18.42 -17.55
CA GLN A 263 13.88 19.85 -17.35
C GLN A 263 14.81 20.10 -16.17
N SER A 264 14.62 19.37 -15.06
CA SER A 264 15.51 19.47 -13.91
C SER A 264 16.95 19.13 -14.27
N ARG A 265 17.18 18.02 -14.98
CA ARG A 265 18.54 17.62 -15.42
C ARG A 265 19.15 18.66 -16.36
N MET A 266 18.38 19.16 -17.33
CA MET A 266 18.86 20.15 -18.29
C MET A 266 19.21 21.48 -17.63
N MET A 267 18.33 21.99 -16.76
CA MET A 267 18.54 23.22 -16.01
C MET A 267 19.80 23.16 -15.13
N PHE A 268 19.99 22.08 -14.37
CA PHE A 268 21.17 21.94 -13.52
C PHE A 268 22.47 21.75 -14.32
N ALA A 269 22.41 21.10 -15.48
CA ALA A 269 23.56 21.00 -16.38
C ALA A 269 23.96 22.37 -16.96
N LEU A 270 22.98 23.19 -17.35
CA LEU A 270 23.22 24.54 -17.85
C LEU A 270 23.71 25.50 -16.78
N LEU A 271 23.21 25.39 -15.54
CA LEU A 271 23.71 26.15 -14.40
C LEU A 271 25.19 25.84 -14.15
N ALA A 272 25.57 24.56 -14.12
CA ALA A 272 26.96 24.16 -13.97
C ALA A 272 27.84 24.66 -15.13
N LYS A 273 27.34 24.62 -16.37
CA LYS A 273 28.05 25.13 -17.56
C LYS A 273 28.28 26.65 -17.50
N ASN A 274 27.36 27.39 -16.90
CA ASN A 274 27.44 28.84 -16.72
C ASN A 274 28.14 29.26 -15.41
N GLY A 275 28.89 28.36 -14.76
CA GLY A 275 29.70 28.66 -13.59
C GLY A 275 28.96 28.64 -12.25
N PHE A 276 27.68 28.25 -12.23
CA PHE A 276 26.91 28.06 -11.00
C PHE A 276 27.08 26.62 -10.50
N THR A 277 28.18 26.35 -9.80
CA THR A 277 28.49 25.05 -9.20
C THR A 277 27.94 24.90 -7.78
N ASP A 278 27.61 23.68 -7.36
CA ASP A 278 27.05 23.35 -6.05
C ASP A 278 28.16 23.20 -4.98
N ASP A 279 29.04 24.19 -4.87
CA ASP A 279 30.20 24.18 -3.95
C ASP A 279 29.87 24.69 -2.54
N GLY A 280 28.58 24.82 -2.22
CA GLY A 280 28.13 25.29 -0.91
C GLY A 280 28.16 26.81 -0.74
N THR A 281 28.54 27.57 -1.78
CA THR A 281 28.39 29.03 -1.82
C THR A 281 27.06 29.37 -2.51
N SER A 282 26.18 30.11 -1.83
CA SER A 282 24.75 30.32 -2.11
C SER A 282 24.30 30.85 -3.50
N GLY A 283 25.19 30.98 -4.48
CA GLY A 283 24.89 31.66 -5.76
C GLY A 283 23.85 30.97 -6.65
N GLN A 284 23.76 29.64 -6.64
CA GLN A 284 22.83 28.91 -7.53
C GLN A 284 21.36 29.14 -7.16
N LYS A 285 21.04 29.10 -5.86
CA LYS A 285 19.68 29.29 -5.37
C LYS A 285 19.26 30.76 -5.54
N GLU A 286 20.14 31.69 -5.19
CA GLU A 286 19.91 33.13 -5.34
C GLU A 286 19.68 33.53 -6.80
N TYR A 287 20.46 32.94 -7.73
CA TYR A 287 20.28 33.16 -9.16
C TYR A 287 18.91 32.66 -9.66
N ILE A 288 18.51 31.44 -9.26
CA ILE A 288 17.20 30.89 -9.62
C ILE A 288 16.08 31.76 -9.07
N GLU A 289 16.16 32.16 -7.79
CA GLU A 289 15.17 33.03 -7.14
C GLU A 289 15.06 34.40 -7.82
N SER A 290 16.18 34.95 -8.31
CA SER A 290 16.19 36.21 -9.06
C SER A 290 15.44 36.14 -10.40
N ILE A 291 15.48 34.98 -11.07
CA ILE A 291 14.80 34.78 -12.37
C ILE A 291 13.30 34.56 -12.18
N ILE A 292 12.90 33.79 -11.17
CA ILE A 292 11.49 33.45 -10.95
C ILE A 292 10.74 34.50 -10.12
N GLY A 293 11.48 35.39 -9.43
CA GLY A 293 10.91 36.49 -8.65
C GLY A 293 10.24 36.07 -7.34
N ARG A 294 10.57 34.88 -6.81
CA ARG A 294 10.06 34.35 -5.53
C ARG A 294 11.10 33.48 -4.82
N GLN A 295 10.98 33.40 -3.50
CA GLN A 295 11.82 32.53 -2.68
C GLN A 295 11.39 31.06 -2.82
N LEU A 296 12.36 30.16 -2.84
CA LEU A 296 12.17 28.72 -2.91
C LEU A 296 12.48 28.09 -1.55
N ALA A 297 11.54 27.32 -1.00
CA ALA A 297 11.83 26.47 0.15
C ALA A 297 12.75 25.30 -0.28
N SER A 298 12.52 24.74 -1.47
CA SER A 298 13.33 23.70 -2.08
C SER A 298 13.59 23.96 -3.56
N ARG A 299 14.75 23.52 -4.05
CA ARG A 299 15.08 23.50 -5.49
C ARG A 299 14.09 22.65 -6.33
N ARG A 300 13.26 21.83 -5.68
CA ARG A 300 12.20 21.00 -6.30
C ARG A 300 10.85 21.70 -6.43
N ASP A 301 10.70 22.90 -5.87
CA ASP A 301 9.44 23.66 -5.89
C ASP A 301 9.32 24.56 -7.14
N ILE A 302 10.17 24.35 -8.14
CA ILE A 302 10.18 25.08 -9.41
C ILE A 302 9.09 24.51 -10.30
N THR A 303 8.28 25.38 -10.88
CA THR A 303 7.22 25.00 -11.83
C THR A 303 7.81 24.71 -13.20
N LYS A 304 7.08 23.96 -14.03
CA LYS A 304 7.46 23.67 -15.41
C LYS A 304 7.71 24.95 -16.22
N ALA A 305 6.88 25.98 -16.03
CA ALA A 305 7.01 27.27 -16.72
C ALA A 305 8.21 28.10 -16.22
N GLU A 306 8.53 28.04 -14.93
CA GLU A 306 9.74 28.65 -14.39
C GLU A 306 11.00 27.94 -14.88
N ALA A 307 10.98 26.61 -14.91
CA ALA A 307 12.09 25.81 -15.42
C ALA A 307 12.41 26.12 -16.88
N THR A 308 11.38 26.22 -17.74
CA THR A 308 11.55 26.61 -19.14
C THR A 308 12.19 28.00 -19.24
N ARG A 309 11.69 29.00 -18.50
CA ARG A 309 12.27 30.35 -18.49
C ARG A 309 13.75 30.38 -18.07
N ILE A 310 14.12 29.60 -17.07
CA ILE A 310 15.51 29.51 -16.61
C ILE A 310 16.40 28.84 -17.67
N ILE A 311 15.92 27.75 -18.28
CA ILE A 311 16.65 27.03 -19.33
C ILE A 311 16.89 27.93 -20.54
N ASP A 312 15.88 28.68 -20.99
CA ASP A 312 15.98 29.58 -22.14
C ASP A 312 17.02 30.69 -21.88
N LEU A 313 16.97 31.34 -20.71
CA LEU A 313 17.94 32.36 -20.32
C LEU A 313 19.38 31.84 -20.24
N LEU A 314 19.58 30.61 -19.75
CA LEU A 314 20.91 30.00 -19.65
C LEU A 314 21.47 29.52 -21.00
N ASN A 315 20.60 29.29 -21.98
CA ASN A 315 21.00 28.99 -23.35
C ASN A 315 21.39 30.27 -24.10
N ASP A 316 20.64 31.36 -23.90
CA ASP A 316 20.92 32.67 -24.51
C ASP A 316 22.16 33.35 -23.92
N ALA A 317 22.55 33.01 -22.69
CA ALA A 317 23.74 33.51 -22.01
C ALA A 317 25.06 32.85 -22.47
N ALA A 318 25.04 31.91 -23.43
CA ALA A 318 26.25 31.29 -23.95
C ALA A 318 27.16 32.36 -24.60
N PRO A 319 28.40 32.57 -24.11
CA PRO A 319 29.31 33.51 -24.73
C PRO A 319 29.73 33.00 -26.11
N ASP A 320 29.76 33.91 -27.09
CA ASP A 320 30.39 33.71 -28.38
C ASP A 320 31.75 33.05 -28.21
N ALA A 321 31.95 31.96 -28.95
CA ALA A 321 33.22 31.26 -29.02
C ALA A 321 34.33 32.23 -29.47
N ALA A 322 35.38 32.31 -28.66
CA ALA A 322 36.72 32.68 -29.08
C ALA A 322 37.56 31.40 -29.21
#